data_AF-A0A917KQX1-F1
#
_entry.id   AF-A0A917KQX1-F1
#
_cell.length_a   1.000
_cell.length_b   1.000
_cell.length_c   1.000
_cell.angle_alpha   90.00
_cell.angle_beta   90.00
_cell.angle_gamma   90.00
#
_symmetry.space_group_name_H-M   'P 1'
#
loop_
_entity.id
_entity.type
_entity.pdbx_description
1 polymer ?
#
loop_
_entity_poly.entity_id
_entity_poly.type
_entity_poly.pdbx_seq_one_letter_code
_entity_poly.pdbx_strand_id
1 'polypeptide(L)'
;MHATDPDLFEPMLGEPSSEGCVRVGGTMNRFLDVNGVLDADVARLAETDRRFASLLLAEREVTSLAGRLLIVVDSSEQPPASTRPPNG
;
A
#
# COMPACT_ATOMS: atom_id res chain seq x y z
N MET A 1 3.14 2.70 5.34
CA MET A 1 3.58 3.12 3.99
C MET A 1 4.04 4.55 4.11
N HIS A 2 5.17 4.91 3.50
CA HIS A 2 5.64 6.29 3.51
C HIS A 2 6.13 6.62 2.10
N ALA A 3 5.99 7.88 1.69
CA ALA A 3 6.66 8.37 0.51
C ALA A 3 8.17 8.12 0.68
N THR A 4 8.77 7.44 -0.29
CA THR A 4 10.21 7.22 -0.28
C THR A 4 10.91 8.49 -0.75
N ASP A 5 11.89 8.96 0.02
CA ASP A 5 12.66 10.15 -0.33
C ASP A 5 13.36 9.95 -1.69
N PRO A 6 13.09 10.79 -2.70
CA PRO A 6 13.61 10.60 -4.06
C PRO A 6 15.13 10.77 -4.17
N ASP A 7 15.77 11.47 -3.23
CA ASP A 7 17.19 11.80 -3.32
C ASP A 7 18.05 10.85 -2.46
N LEU A 8 17.56 10.50 -1.27
CA LEU A 8 18.32 9.77 -0.26
C LEU A 8 18.02 8.28 -0.23
N PHE A 9 16.74 7.93 -0.40
CA PHE A 9 16.27 6.56 -0.21
C PHE A 9 15.87 5.91 -1.52
N GLU A 10 15.57 6.68 -2.56
CA GLU A 10 15.33 6.15 -3.91
C GLU A 10 16.49 5.30 -4.44
N PRO A 11 17.77 5.68 -4.26
CA PRO A 11 18.88 4.86 -4.75
C PRO A 11 19.06 3.52 -4.03
N MET A 12 18.52 3.36 -2.81
CA MET A 12 18.77 2.19 -1.95
C MET A 12 17.71 1.07 -2.07
N LEU A 13 16.78 1.20 -3.01
CA LEU A 13 15.62 0.33 -3.08
C LEU A 13 15.88 -0.91 -3.93
N GLY A 14 15.49 -2.06 -3.40
CA GLY A 14 15.90 -3.39 -3.89
C GLY A 14 17.03 -4.00 -3.07
N GLU A 15 17.70 -3.19 -2.24
CA GLU A 15 18.60 -3.72 -1.22
C GLU A 15 17.80 -4.37 -0.08
N PRO A 16 18.31 -5.46 0.52
CA PRO A 16 17.65 -6.15 1.65
C PRO A 16 17.44 -5.29 2.90
N SER A 17 17.92 -4.04 2.91
CA SER A 17 17.79 -3.10 4.02
C SER A 17 16.38 -2.50 4.16
N SER A 18 15.47 -2.75 3.22
CA SER A 18 14.08 -2.35 3.37
C SER A 18 13.30 -3.37 4.20
N GLU A 19 12.88 -3.00 5.40
CA GLU A 19 11.95 -3.74 6.29
C GLU A 19 10.53 -3.87 5.67
N GLY A 20 10.41 -4.34 4.43
CA GLY A 20 9.14 -4.50 3.71
C GLY A 20 8.56 -3.21 3.09
N CYS A 21 9.40 -2.23 2.73
CA CYS A 21 8.92 -1.02 2.04
C CYS A 21 8.59 -1.31 0.56
N VAL A 22 7.47 -0.77 0.07
CA VAL A 22 7.05 -0.84 -1.34
C VAL A 22 7.16 0.55 -1.96
N ARG A 23 7.76 0.65 -3.15
CA ARG A 23 7.82 1.89 -3.93
C ARG A 23 6.46 2.23 -4.53
N VAL A 24 6.01 3.45 -4.32
CA VAL A 24 4.85 4.05 -5.01
C VAL A 24 5.20 5.49 -5.36
N GLY A 25 4.67 6.01 -6.48
CA GLY A 25 4.83 7.43 -6.81
C GLY A 25 4.15 8.33 -5.77
N GLY A 26 4.69 9.55 -5.56
CA GLY A 26 4.16 10.48 -4.55
C GLY A 26 2.66 10.81 -4.72
N THR A 27 2.20 10.94 -5.97
CA THR A 27 0.77 11.11 -6.28
C THR A 27 -0.08 9.91 -5.83
N MET A 28 0.42 8.69 -6.03
CA MET A 28 -0.27 7.48 -5.56
C MET A 28 -0.31 7.43 -4.03
N ASN A 29 0.81 7.73 -3.35
CA ASN A 29 0.83 7.79 -1.89
C ASN A 29 -0.22 8.77 -1.37
N ARG A 30 -0.25 10.01 -1.90
CA ARG A 30 -1.26 11.00 -1.48
C ARG A 30 -2.69 10.56 -1.79
N PHE A 31 -2.92 9.90 -2.93
CA PHE A 31 -4.23 9.34 -3.24
C PHE A 31 -4.68 8.33 -2.18
N LEU A 32 -3.80 7.41 -1.78
CA LEU A 32 -4.10 6.40 -0.75
C LEU A 32 -4.42 7.06 0.60
N ASP A 33 -3.64 8.07 1.02
CA ASP A 33 -3.82 8.76 2.30
C ASP A 33 -5.10 9.62 2.33
N VAL A 34 -5.36 10.38 1.26
CA VAL A 34 -6.56 11.25 1.19
C VAL A 34 -7.84 10.41 1.18
N ASN A 35 -7.82 9.25 0.52
CA ASN A 35 -9.00 8.38 0.44
C ASN A 35 -9.05 7.33 1.56
N GLY A 36 -8.02 7.24 2.43
CA GLY A 36 -7.93 6.26 3.51
C GLY A 36 -7.99 4.81 3.04
N VAL A 37 -7.43 4.49 1.87
CA VAL A 37 -7.59 3.18 1.21
C VAL A 37 -7.02 2.03 2.03
N LEU A 38 -5.99 2.28 2.85
CA LEU A 38 -5.32 1.26 3.68
C LEU A 38 -5.53 1.49 5.18
N ASP A 39 -6.45 2.37 5.55
CA ASP A 39 -6.57 2.88 6.92
C ASP A 39 -7.61 2.13 7.77
N ALA A 40 -8.18 1.01 7.30
CA ALA A 40 -9.33 0.37 7.94
C ALA A 40 -9.13 0.13 9.46
N ASP A 41 -7.96 -0.38 9.85
CA ASP A 41 -7.64 -0.63 11.26
C ASP A 41 -7.26 0.64 12.02
N VAL A 42 -6.53 1.56 11.37
CA VAL A 42 -6.12 2.84 11.98
C VAL A 42 -7.34 3.71 12.27
N ALA A 43 -8.27 3.80 11.32
CA ALA A 43 -9.53 4.53 11.45
C ALA A 43 -10.37 3.98 12.59
N ARG A 44 -10.51 2.65 12.70
CA ARG A 44 -11.23 2.01 13.80
C ARG A 44 -10.61 2.30 15.17
N LEU A 45 -9.27 2.27 15.28
CA LEU A 45 -8.58 2.56 16.54
C LEU A 45 -8.63 4.05 16.90
N ALA A 46 -8.61 4.93 15.89
CA ALA A 46 -8.67 6.37 16.07
C ALA A 46 -9.96 6.86 16.75
N GLU A 47 -11.05 6.08 16.68
CA GLU A 47 -12.31 6.38 17.39
C GLU A 47 -12.12 6.42 18.92
N THR A 48 -11.14 5.69 19.46
CA THR A 48 -10.95 5.53 20.91
C THR A 48 -9.58 5.98 21.40
N ASP A 49 -8.61 6.14 20.50
CA ASP A 49 -7.23 6.50 20.85
C ASP A 49 -6.68 7.60 19.94
N ARG A 50 -6.41 8.76 20.56
CA ARG A 50 -5.91 9.96 19.89
C ARG A 50 -4.57 9.74 19.18
N ARG A 51 -3.75 8.79 19.62
CA ARG A 51 -2.46 8.46 18.98
C ARG A 51 -2.67 7.96 17.55
N PHE A 52 -3.73 7.19 17.32
CA PHE A 52 -4.10 6.74 15.97
C PHE A 52 -4.78 7.85 15.18
N ALA A 53 -5.59 8.68 15.83
CA ALA A 53 -6.20 9.84 15.18
C ALA A 53 -5.15 10.81 14.60
N SER A 54 -3.99 10.96 15.25
CA SER A 54 -2.90 11.82 14.74
C SER A 54 -2.17 11.27 13.51
N LEU A 55 -2.38 10.00 13.14
CA LEU A 55 -1.79 9.41 11.94
C LEU A 55 -2.61 9.70 10.68
N LEU A 56 -3.87 10.12 10.83
CA LEU A 56 -4.79 10.31 9.72
C LEU A 56 -4.82 11.77 9.28
N LEU A 57 -4.78 12.00 7.96
CA LEU A 57 -4.95 13.35 7.39
C LEU A 57 -6.28 13.96 7.84
N ALA A 58 -6.26 15.28 8.09
CA ALA A 58 -7.44 16.02 8.51
C ALA A 58 -8.46 16.16 7.37
N GLU A 59 -7.98 16.44 6.15
CA GLU A 59 -8.78 16.65 4.94
C GLU A 59 -9.14 15.37 4.16
N ARG A 60 -9.17 14.20 4.83
CA ARG A 60 -9.45 12.92 4.17
C ARG A 60 -10.92 12.77 3.72
N GLU A 61 -11.12 12.20 2.54
CA GLU A 61 -12.42 11.74 2.03
C GLU A 61 -12.42 10.20 2.00
N VAL A 62 -12.72 9.60 3.16
CA VAL A 62 -12.55 8.16 3.37
C VAL A 62 -13.47 7.34 2.46
N THR A 63 -12.89 6.41 1.71
CA THR A 63 -13.66 5.45 0.92
C THR A 63 -14.34 4.40 1.80
N SER A 64 -15.52 3.94 1.39
CA SER A 64 -16.17 2.79 2.02
C SER A 64 -15.46 1.45 1.75
N LEU A 65 -14.43 1.45 0.90
CA LEU A 65 -13.66 0.27 0.51
C LEU A 65 -12.28 0.21 1.20
N ALA A 66 -12.11 0.88 2.33
CA ALA A 66 -10.86 0.86 3.09
C ALA A 66 -10.47 -0.59 3.46
N GLY A 67 -9.23 -0.95 3.12
CA GLY A 67 -8.61 -2.23 3.40
C GLY A 67 -7.53 -2.14 4.46
N ARG A 68 -6.86 -3.28 4.70
CA ARG A 68 -5.78 -3.45 5.70
C ARG A 68 -4.48 -3.99 5.13
N LEU A 69 -4.48 -4.44 3.87
CA LEU A 69 -3.34 -5.10 3.23
C LEU A 69 -3.14 -4.55 1.82
N LEU A 70 -1.89 -4.36 1.44
CA LEU A 70 -1.45 -4.18 0.07
C LEU A 70 -0.76 -5.47 -0.38
N ILE A 71 -1.22 -6.07 -1.47
CA ILE A 71 -0.59 -7.25 -2.07
C ILE A 71 0.18 -6.80 -3.31
N VAL A 72 1.48 -7.05 -3.32
CA VAL A 72 2.35 -6.79 -4.47
C VAL A 72 2.63 -8.13 -5.15
N VAL A 73 2.34 -8.22 -6.44
CA VAL A 73 2.57 -9.42 -7.25
C VAL A 73 3.57 -9.06 -8.34
N ASP A 74 4.63 -9.85 -8.45
CA ASP A 74 5.52 -9.76 -9.59
C ASP A 74 4.84 -10.37 -10.82
N SER A 75 4.47 -9.53 -11.79
CA SER A 75 3.83 -9.98 -13.02
C SER A 75 4.82 -10.49 -14.07
N SER A 76 6.13 -10.39 -13.83
CA SER A 76 7.15 -10.96 -14.70
C SER A 76 7.26 -12.48 -14.58
N GLU A 77 6.78 -13.03 -13.46
CA GLU A 77 6.57 -14.47 -13.32
C GLU A 77 5.35 -14.88 -14.15
N GLN A 78 5.60 -15.42 -15.34
CA GLN A 78 4.56 -16.06 -16.13
C GLN A 78 4.20 -17.38 -15.44
N PRO A 79 2.96 -17.57 -14.95
CA PRO A 79 2.56 -18.86 -14.42
C PRO A 79 2.73 -19.90 -15.53
N PRO A 80 3.22 -21.12 -15.22
CA PRO A 80 3.38 -22.15 -16.23
C PRO A 80 2.07 -22.31 -16.99
N ALA A 81 2.14 -22.32 -18.33
CA ALA A 81 0.97 -22.40 -19.18
C ALA A 81 0.05 -23.50 -18.67
N SER A 82 -1.21 -23.14 -18.38
CA SER A 82 -2.22 -24.11 -17.96
C SER A 82 -2.31 -25.18 -19.03
N THR A 83 -1.81 -26.38 -18.74
CA THR A 83 -2.07 -27.57 -19.55
C THR A 83 -3.51 -27.98 -19.31
N ARG A 84 -4.47 -27.18 -19.79
CA ARG A 84 -5.86 -27.62 -19.90
C ARG A 84 -5.88 -28.62 -21.05
N PRO A 85 -6.15 -29.92 -20.81
CA PRO A 85 -6.32 -30.85 -21.93
C PRO A 85 -7.51 -30.38 -22.78
N PRO A 86 -7.44 -30.54 -24.11
CA PRO A 86 -8.57 -30.22 -24.98
C PRO A 86 -9.79 -31.03 -24.52
N ASN A 87 -10.91 -30.35 -24.29
CA ASN A 87 -12.16 -31.02 -23.95
C ASN A 87 -12.50 -32.02 -25.07
N GLY A 88 -12.59 -33.30 -24.72
CA GLY A 88 -13.26 -34.33 -25.53
C GLY A 88 -14.76 -34.35 -25.26
#